data_AF-A0A3D3XXU2-F1
#
_entry.id   AF-A0A3D3XXU2-F1
#
_cell.length_a   1.000
_cell.length_b   1.000
_cell.length_c   1.000
_cell.angle_alpha   90.00
_cell.angle_beta   90.00
_cell.angle_gamma   90.00
#
_symmetry.space_group_name_H-M   'P 1'
#
loop_
_entity.id
_entity.type
_entity.pdbx_description
1 polymer ?
#
loop_
_entity_poly.entity_id
_entity_poly.type
_entity_poly.pdbx_seq_one_letter_code
_entity_poly.pdbx_strand_id
1 'polypeptide(L)'
;WLRHITREEPRVISAIAQIGNPEVDLRLEIDYELGNGLTAKTVGSMCDSGFAADMEVRGSSGRMLVVNPLVPQHGNKIELTVGTESTEEEFTRRPTYSFQLEAFVDAVRNGTRLPTDSADAVKQMKVIDSAYLAAGMRTR
;
A
#
# COMPACT_ATOMS: atom_id res chain seq x y z
N TRP A 1 1.14 0.49 -2.12
CA TRP A 1 0.06 0.42 -3.13
C TRP A 1 -0.32 1.77 -3.70
N LEU A 2 -0.58 2.80 -2.88
CA LEU A 2 -1.00 4.14 -3.32
C LEU A 2 -0.32 4.64 -4.60
N ARG A 3 1.02 4.80 -4.59
CA ARG A 3 1.82 5.26 -5.75
C ARG A 3 1.58 4.46 -7.04
N HIS A 4 1.40 3.14 -6.91
CA HIS A 4 1.28 2.25 -8.05
C HIS A 4 -0.12 2.26 -8.66
N ILE A 5 -1.16 2.30 -7.83
CA ILE A 5 -2.55 2.28 -8.31
C ILE A 5 -2.97 3.63 -8.88
N THR A 6 -2.44 4.74 -8.35
CA THR A 6 -2.71 6.10 -8.86
C THR A 6 -1.75 6.49 -9.98
N ARG A 7 -0.57 5.85 -10.05
CA ARG A 7 0.56 6.26 -10.90
C ARG A 7 1.02 7.70 -10.63
N GLU A 8 0.85 8.14 -9.39
CA GLU A 8 1.20 9.48 -8.92
C GLU A 8 2.12 9.42 -7.70
N GLU A 9 2.86 10.50 -7.48
CA GLU A 9 3.66 10.69 -6.27
C GLU A 9 2.83 11.47 -5.24
N PRO A 10 2.38 10.83 -4.15
CA PRO A 10 1.52 11.48 -3.17
C PRO A 10 2.31 12.49 -2.32
N ARG A 11 1.66 13.59 -1.97
CA ARG A 11 2.16 14.56 -1.01
C ARG A 11 1.58 14.25 0.37
N VAL A 12 2.46 14.09 1.36
CA VAL A 12 2.03 13.94 2.76
C VAL A 12 1.45 15.26 3.27
N ILE A 13 0.26 15.20 3.85
CA ILE A 13 -0.44 16.35 4.45
C ILE A 13 -0.25 16.37 5.96
N SER A 14 -0.44 15.23 6.59
CA SER A 14 -0.30 15.03 8.03
C SER A 14 0.07 13.58 8.31
N ALA A 15 0.77 13.37 9.42
CA ALA A 15 1.01 12.04 9.93
C ALA A 15 0.95 12.03 11.46
N ILE A 16 0.47 10.94 12.04
CA ILE A 16 0.40 10.72 13.48
C ILE A 16 1.03 9.36 13.77
N ALA A 17 2.05 9.36 14.63
CA ALA A 17 2.71 8.16 15.09
C ALA A 17 2.39 7.87 16.55
N GLN A 18 2.09 6.61 16.86
CA GLN A 18 2.16 6.08 18.22
C GLN A 18 3.54 5.43 18.38
N ILE A 19 4.35 5.94 19.29
CA ILE A 19 5.73 5.47 19.50
C ILE A 19 5.75 4.41 20.61
N GLY A 20 6.47 3.31 20.37
CA GLY A 20 6.77 2.28 21.36
C GLY A 20 8.15 2.49 21.96
N ASN A 21 9.16 1.87 21.37
CA ASN A 21 10.56 2.16 21.67
C ASN A 21 10.98 3.52 21.08
N PRO A 22 12.07 4.14 21.55
CA PRO A 22 12.60 5.36 20.94
C PRO A 22 12.72 5.19 19.43
N GLU A 23 11.99 6.04 18.70
CA GLU A 23 11.98 6.09 17.23
C GLU A 23 11.44 4.86 16.52
N VAL A 24 10.71 4.01 17.22
CA VAL A 24 9.97 2.90 16.62
C VAL A 24 8.50 3.21 16.76
N ASP A 25 7.84 3.54 15.66
CA ASP A 25 6.39 3.63 15.60
C ASP A 25 5.78 2.23 15.72
N LEU A 26 4.82 2.10 16.64
CA LEU A 26 3.93 0.95 16.73
C LEU A 26 2.72 1.12 15.81
N ARG A 27 2.33 2.37 15.55
CA ARG A 27 1.25 2.71 14.63
C ARG A 27 1.59 4.02 13.93
N LEU A 28 1.33 4.08 12.64
CA LEU A 28 1.53 5.27 11.81
C LEU A 28 0.31 5.48 10.92
N GLU A 29 -0.35 6.62 11.10
CA GLU A 29 -1.45 7.09 10.25
C GLU A 29 -0.99 8.26 9.41
N ILE A 30 -1.26 8.24 8.12
CA ILE A 30 -0.77 9.27 7.18
C ILE A 30 -1.91 9.66 6.25
N ASP A 31 -2.14 10.97 6.13
CA ASP A 31 -3.04 11.56 5.15
C ASP A 31 -2.25 12.13 3.99
N TYR A 32 -2.74 11.90 2.78
CA TYR A 32 -2.09 12.31 1.53
C TYR A 32 -3.04 13.10 0.65
N GLU A 33 -2.46 13.98 -0.15
CA GLU A 33 -3.08 14.58 -1.32
C GLU A 33 -2.31 14.14 -2.58
N LEU A 34 -3.06 13.93 -3.65
CA LEU A 34 -2.57 13.64 -4.99
C LEU A 34 -3.16 14.66 -5.99
N GLY A 35 -2.81 14.53 -7.26
CA GLY A 35 -3.34 15.37 -8.33
C GLY A 35 -4.87 15.33 -8.40
N ASN A 36 -5.45 16.39 -8.95
CA ASN A 36 -6.89 16.51 -9.19
C ASN A 36 -7.78 16.35 -7.93
N GLY A 37 -7.25 16.68 -6.75
CA GLY A 37 -8.01 16.64 -5.49
C GLY A 37 -8.24 15.23 -4.94
N LEU A 38 -7.54 14.22 -5.48
CA LEU A 38 -7.58 12.87 -4.93
C LEU A 38 -6.90 12.87 -3.55
N THR A 39 -7.55 12.27 -2.57
CA THR A 39 -7.02 12.09 -1.22
C THR A 39 -6.82 10.62 -0.91
N ALA A 40 -5.90 10.32 0.01
CA ALA A 40 -5.70 8.97 0.50
C ALA A 40 -5.33 8.98 1.98
N LYS A 41 -5.59 7.86 2.65
CA LYS A 41 -5.12 7.61 4.00
C LYS A 41 -4.48 6.22 4.06
N THR A 42 -3.35 6.11 4.75
CA THR A 42 -2.76 4.81 5.09
C THR A 42 -2.63 4.67 6.60
N VAL A 43 -2.82 3.44 7.08
CA VAL A 43 -2.59 3.06 8.46
C VAL A 43 -1.73 1.81 8.48
N GLY A 44 -0.61 1.86 9.17
CA GLY A 44 0.18 0.68 9.54
C GLY A 44 0.18 0.54 11.04
N SER A 45 -0.03 -0.67 11.56
CA SER A 45 -0.01 -0.93 13.00
C SER A 45 0.60 -2.30 13.32
N MET A 46 1.45 -2.31 14.34
CA MET A 46 2.06 -3.47 14.98
C MET A 46 1.42 -3.75 16.36
N CYS A 47 0.51 -2.89 16.82
CA CYS A 47 -0.15 -3.00 18.13
C CYS A 47 -1.67 -3.24 18.06
N ASP A 48 -2.26 -3.23 16.86
CA ASP A 48 -3.66 -3.56 16.67
C ASP A 48 -3.89 -5.07 16.88
N SER A 49 -5.08 -5.44 17.35
CA SER A 49 -5.46 -6.84 17.52
C SER A 49 -5.81 -7.48 16.18
N GLY A 50 -5.17 -8.61 15.87
CA GLY A 50 -5.42 -9.35 14.64
C GLY A 50 -4.71 -8.78 13.42
N PHE A 51 -4.82 -9.48 12.31
CA PHE A 51 -4.21 -9.09 11.04
C PHE A 51 -5.27 -8.49 10.12
N ALA A 52 -4.99 -7.31 9.58
CA ALA A 52 -5.77 -6.68 8.52
C ALA A 52 -4.81 -6.14 7.46
N ALA A 53 -5.16 -6.35 6.19
CA ALA A 53 -4.39 -5.87 5.06
C ALA A 53 -5.37 -5.57 3.93
N ASP A 54 -6.07 -4.44 4.05
CA ASP A 54 -7.14 -4.08 3.13
C ASP A 54 -6.86 -2.74 2.47
N MET A 55 -7.42 -2.56 1.28
CA MET A 55 -7.33 -1.30 0.54
C MET A 55 -8.69 -0.99 -0.06
N GLU A 56 -9.23 0.18 0.26
CA GLU A 56 -10.47 0.67 -0.31
C GLU A 56 -10.21 1.82 -1.29
N VAL A 57 -10.84 1.74 -2.47
CA VAL A 57 -10.83 2.79 -3.49
C VAL A 57 -12.26 3.26 -3.70
N ARG A 58 -12.51 4.56 -3.55
CA ARG A 58 -13.83 5.18 -3.74
C ARG A 58 -13.79 6.11 -4.94
N GLY A 59 -14.70 5.90 -5.88
CA GLY A 59 -14.93 6.77 -7.03
C GLY A 59 -16.33 7.36 -7.01
N SER A 60 -16.64 8.23 -7.98
CA SER A 60 -17.96 8.87 -8.11
C SER A 60 -19.10 7.88 -8.34
N SER A 61 -18.81 6.75 -8.97
CA SER A 61 -19.81 5.76 -9.40
C SER A 61 -19.79 4.47 -8.59
N GLY A 62 -18.89 4.34 -7.61
CA GLY A 62 -18.70 3.06 -6.95
C GLY A 62 -17.52 3.00 -5.99
N ARG A 63 -17.31 1.81 -5.45
CA ARG A 63 -16.20 1.49 -4.54
C ARG A 63 -15.61 0.13 -4.88
N MET A 64 -14.34 -0.05 -4.59
CA MET A 64 -13.63 -1.31 -4.68
C MET A 64 -12.92 -1.58 -3.35
N LEU A 65 -13.13 -2.75 -2.77
CA LEU A 65 -12.41 -3.23 -1.59
C LEU A 65 -11.52 -4.39 -1.99
N VAL A 66 -10.21 -4.23 -1.80
CA VAL A 66 -9.21 -5.28 -2.00
C VAL A 66 -8.88 -5.86 -0.63
N VAL A 67 -9.24 -7.11 -0.40
CA VAL A 67 -9.06 -7.82 0.86
C VAL A 67 -7.84 -8.72 0.80
N ASN A 68 -6.93 -8.52 1.75
CA ASN A 68 -5.69 -9.29 1.93
C ASN A 68 -4.86 -9.53 0.64
N PRO A 69 -4.41 -8.48 -0.08
CA PRO A 69 -3.52 -8.66 -1.22
C PRO A 69 -2.06 -8.95 -0.80
N LEU A 70 -1.77 -8.99 0.50
CA LEU A 70 -0.43 -9.20 1.05
C LEU A 70 -0.10 -10.67 1.33
N VAL A 71 -1.02 -11.41 1.96
CA VAL A 71 -0.85 -12.82 2.35
C VAL A 71 -1.98 -13.69 1.81
N PRO A 72 -2.12 -13.80 0.47
CA PRO A 72 -3.25 -14.44 -0.20
C PRO A 72 -3.42 -15.93 0.14
N GLN A 73 -2.38 -16.58 0.68
CA GLN A 73 -2.48 -17.95 1.20
C GLN A 73 -3.50 -18.10 2.33
N HIS A 74 -3.84 -17.01 3.02
CA HIS A 74 -4.90 -16.96 4.05
C HIS A 74 -6.28 -16.56 3.49
N GLY A 75 -6.44 -16.47 2.17
CA GLY A 75 -7.66 -16.01 1.51
C GLY A 75 -7.52 -14.55 1.06
N ASN A 76 -8.10 -14.22 -0.09
CA ASN A 76 -8.05 -12.89 -0.68
C ASN A 76 -9.24 -12.71 -1.63
N LYS A 77 -9.65 -11.47 -1.84
CA LYS A 77 -10.69 -11.14 -2.82
C LYS A 77 -10.67 -9.67 -3.22
N ILE A 78 -11.32 -9.37 -4.34
CA ILE A 78 -11.71 -8.01 -4.70
C ILE A 78 -13.23 -7.97 -4.75
N GLU A 79 -13.80 -7.07 -3.96
CA GLU A 79 -15.21 -6.71 -4.00
C GLU A 79 -15.36 -5.39 -4.77
N LEU A 80 -16.17 -5.38 -5.81
CA LEU A 80 -16.43 -4.21 -6.64
C LEU A 80 -17.92 -3.90 -6.63
N THR A 81 -18.28 -2.68 -6.27
CA THR A 81 -19.64 -2.16 -6.38
C THR A 81 -19.65 -0.96 -7.33
N VAL A 82 -20.46 -1.02 -8.40
CA VAL A 82 -20.68 0.08 -9.35
C VAL A 82 -22.17 0.32 -9.49
N GLY A 83 -22.64 1.51 -9.13
CA GLY A 83 -24.07 1.80 -9.03
C GLY A 83 -24.76 0.83 -8.07
N THR A 84 -25.70 0.03 -8.58
CA THR A 84 -26.42 -1.00 -7.81
C THR A 84 -25.86 -2.41 -7.97
N GLU A 85 -24.87 -2.60 -8.85
CA GLU A 85 -24.28 -3.91 -9.15
C GLU A 85 -23.08 -4.17 -8.25
N SER A 86 -22.93 -5.41 -7.78
CA SER A 86 -21.79 -5.84 -6.98
C SER A 86 -21.26 -7.18 -7.47
N THR A 87 -19.94 -7.28 -7.57
CA THR A 87 -19.21 -8.48 -7.96
C THR A 87 -18.10 -8.77 -6.96
N GLU A 88 -17.80 -10.03 -6.75
CA GLU A 88 -16.68 -10.49 -5.94
C GLU A 88 -15.85 -11.47 -6.76
N GLU A 89 -14.52 -11.33 -6.71
CA GLU A 89 -13.59 -12.25 -7.34
C GLU A 89 -12.52 -12.67 -6.32
N GLU A 90 -12.36 -13.98 -6.13
CA GLU A 90 -11.25 -14.56 -5.38
C GLU A 90 -10.08 -14.88 -6.32
N PHE A 91 -8.86 -14.67 -5.87
CA PHE A 91 -7.66 -14.97 -6.65
C PHE A 91 -6.85 -16.11 -6.03
N THR A 92 -5.83 -16.53 -6.78
CA THR A 92 -4.88 -17.55 -6.35
C THR A 92 -4.39 -17.34 -4.91
N ARG A 93 -4.35 -18.44 -4.17
CA ARG A 93 -3.81 -18.48 -2.80
C ARG A 93 -2.29 -18.67 -2.77
N ARG A 94 -1.63 -18.54 -3.91
CA ARG A 94 -0.18 -18.65 -4.02
C ARG A 94 0.47 -17.46 -3.28
N PRO A 95 1.45 -17.68 -2.38
CA PRO A 95 2.07 -16.60 -1.61
C PRO A 95 2.70 -15.51 -2.49
N THR A 96 2.58 -14.24 -2.08
CA THR A 96 3.15 -13.09 -2.79
C THR A 96 4.65 -13.22 -3.04
N TYR A 97 5.40 -13.79 -2.09
CA TYR A 97 6.83 -14.06 -2.27
C TYR A 97 7.15 -15.04 -3.41
N SER A 98 6.23 -15.93 -3.77
CA SER A 98 6.45 -16.81 -4.94
C SER A 98 6.47 -16.00 -6.23
N PHE A 99 5.54 -15.05 -6.39
CA PHE A 99 5.50 -14.15 -7.55
C PHE A 99 6.70 -13.20 -7.58
N GLN A 100 7.11 -12.69 -6.42
CA GLN A 100 8.30 -11.82 -6.33
C GLN A 100 9.58 -12.57 -6.71
N LEU A 101 9.73 -13.83 -6.27
CA LEU A 101 10.87 -14.65 -6.64
C LEU A 101 10.90 -14.97 -8.14
N GLU A 102 9.75 -15.25 -8.74
CA GLU A 102 9.67 -15.46 -10.20
C GLU A 102 10.03 -14.19 -10.98
N ALA A 103 9.50 -13.04 -10.58
CA ALA A 103 9.84 -11.75 -11.20
C ALA A 103 11.34 -11.46 -11.07
N PHE A 104 11.94 -11.78 -9.92
CA PHE A 104 13.38 -11.65 -9.73
C PHE A 104 14.18 -12.59 -10.64
N VAL A 105 13.82 -13.88 -10.71
CA VAL A 105 14.49 -14.85 -11.57
C VAL A 105 14.40 -14.45 -13.03
N ASP A 106 13.23 -13.97 -13.47
CA ASP A 106 13.01 -13.49 -14.84
C ASP A 106 13.86 -12.25 -15.14
N ALA A 107 13.91 -11.28 -14.21
CA ALA A 107 14.77 -10.11 -14.35
C ALA A 107 16.26 -10.48 -14.46
N VAL A 108 16.73 -11.44 -13.65
CA VAL A 108 18.13 -11.89 -13.67
C VAL A 108 18.47 -12.65 -14.94
N ARG A 109 17.57 -13.53 -15.42
CA ARG A 109 17.84 -14.39 -16.57
C ARG A 109 17.62 -13.69 -17.91
N ASN A 110 16.58 -12.85 -17.99
CA ASN A 110 16.08 -12.31 -19.24
C ASN A 110 16.17 -10.78 -19.32
N GLY A 111 16.57 -10.09 -18.24
CA GLY A 111 16.65 -8.64 -18.21
C GLY A 111 15.29 -7.94 -18.17
N THR A 112 14.22 -8.66 -17.82
CA THR A 112 12.88 -8.08 -17.69
C THR A 112 12.87 -6.97 -16.64
N ARG A 113 12.17 -5.88 -16.94
CA ARG A 113 12.05 -4.75 -16.02
C ARG A 113 11.19 -5.12 -14.80
N LEU A 114 11.71 -4.88 -13.60
CA LEU A 114 10.93 -5.01 -12.38
C LEU A 114 9.94 -3.85 -12.22
N PRO A 115 8.70 -4.10 -11.77
CA PRO A 115 7.75 -3.04 -11.46
C PRO A 115 8.22 -2.08 -10.36
N THR A 116 9.01 -2.59 -9.41
CA THR A 116 9.57 -1.89 -8.25
C THR A 116 11.09 -1.89 -8.31
N ASP A 117 11.66 -1.16 -9.27
CA ASP A 117 13.10 -1.01 -9.43
C ASP A 117 13.73 -0.10 -8.36
N SER A 118 15.06 0.06 -8.39
CA SER A 118 15.78 0.89 -7.42
C SER A 118 15.40 2.37 -7.48
N ALA A 119 15.06 2.89 -8.66
CA ALA A 119 14.61 4.26 -8.81
C ALA A 119 13.21 4.45 -8.19
N ASP A 120 12.33 3.46 -8.34
CA ASP A 120 11.04 3.44 -7.65
C ASP A 120 11.19 3.35 -6.12
N ALA A 121 12.12 2.52 -5.64
CA ALA A 121 12.42 2.38 -4.22
C ALA A 121 12.84 3.72 -3.58
N VAL A 122 13.67 4.52 -4.27
CA VAL A 122 14.05 5.87 -3.80
C VAL A 122 12.83 6.79 -3.67
N LYS A 123 11.89 6.73 -4.63
CA LYS A 123 10.66 7.52 -4.55
C LYS A 123 9.78 7.08 -3.39
N GLN A 124 9.68 5.77 -3.15
CA GLN A 124 8.97 5.22 -2.00
C GLN A 124 9.59 5.69 -0.66
N MET A 125 10.92 5.70 -0.55
CA MET A 125 11.62 6.19 0.65
C MET A 125 11.39 7.68 0.90
N LYS A 126 11.34 8.51 -0.14
CA LYS A 126 11.01 9.94 0.02
C LYS A 126 9.64 10.17 0.66
N VAL A 127 8.65 9.35 0.30
CA VAL A 127 7.31 9.42 0.90
C VAL A 127 7.35 8.98 2.36
N ILE A 128 8.09 7.91 2.66
CA ILE A 128 8.29 7.43 4.05
C ILE A 128 8.96 8.52 4.88
N ASP A 129 10.07 9.10 4.44
CA ASP A 129 10.74 10.18 5.15
C ASP A 129 9.84 11.38 5.40
N SER A 130 9.05 11.77 4.41
CA SER A 130 8.07 12.86 4.54
C SER A 130 7.01 12.55 5.60
N ALA A 131 6.56 11.30 5.69
CA ALA A 131 5.61 10.86 6.71
C ALA A 131 6.22 10.87 8.11
N TYR A 132 7.45 10.37 8.27
CA TYR A 132 8.15 10.41 9.56
C TYR A 132 8.38 11.85 10.03
N LEU A 133 8.83 12.74 9.13
CA LEU A 133 8.98 14.16 9.46
C LEU A 133 7.65 14.80 9.86
N ALA A 134 6.56 14.51 9.13
CA ALA A 134 5.23 15.02 9.46
C ALA A 134 4.70 14.49 10.81
N ALA A 135 5.13 13.31 11.23
CA ALA A 135 4.82 12.72 12.53
C ALA A 135 5.78 13.15 13.66
N GLY A 136 6.76 14.04 13.39
CA GLY A 136 7.74 14.50 14.38
C GLY A 136 8.85 13.49 14.69
N MET A 137 9.11 12.53 13.79
CA MET A 137 10.13 11.50 13.92
C MET A 137 11.34 11.76 12.99
N ARG A 138 12.46 11.07 13.22
CA ARG A 138 13.63 11.12 12.32
C ARG A 138 13.36 10.32 11.03
N THR A 139 13.99 10.73 9.93
CA THR A 139 13.97 10.03 8.63
C THR A 139 14.64 8.65 8.70
N ARG A 140 14.51 7.84 7.64
CA ARG A 140 14.97 6.45 7.58
C ARG A 140 16.03 6.23 6.50
#